data_AF-A0A016QRK9-F1
#
_entry.id   AF-A0A016QRK9-F1
#
_cell.length_a   1.000
_cell.length_b   1.000
_cell.length_c   1.000
_cell.angle_alpha   90.00
_cell.angle_beta   90.00
_cell.angle_gamma   90.00
#
_symmetry.space_group_name_H-M   'P 1'
#
loop_
_entity.id
_entity.type
_entity.pdbx_description
1 polymer ?
#
loop_
_entity_poly.entity_id
_entity_poly.type
_entity_poly.pdbx_seq_one_letter_code
_entity_poly.pdbx_strand_id
1 'polypeptide(L)'
;MDERERERQQAVGRVQDTERDELVSRLRLHEERAVVEILPQQHGAVTIRRVVTERQEVVPITLRSERLEITVQEGAGGQAMLNGEALEVGRTYEVPLYEERAQVEKQVYPLSDVTITKQARTYTQTEEITLRREELDVEDPQGLVRDRTMPEGHKP
;
A
#
# COMPACT_ATOMS: atom_id res chain seq x y z
N MET A 1 72.62 -29.63 85.72
CA MET A 1 72.46 -30.38 84.46
C MET A 1 71.01 -30.75 84.28
N ASP A 2 70.28 -30.24 83.31
CA ASP A 2 70.50 -29.03 82.53
C ASP A 2 69.17 -28.63 81.91
N GLU A 3 68.99 -27.31 81.89
CA GLU A 3 68.53 -26.52 80.76
C GLU A 3 67.30 -27.06 80.03
N ARG A 4 66.10 -26.55 80.33
CA ARG A 4 65.70 -25.17 80.00
C ARG A 4 65.95 -24.75 78.53
N GLU A 5 66.12 -25.69 77.62
CA GLU A 5 66.34 -25.38 76.19
C GLU A 5 65.49 -26.17 75.19
N ARG A 6 64.48 -26.93 75.63
CA ARG A 6 63.45 -27.46 74.70
C ARG A 6 62.04 -26.97 74.99
N GLU A 7 61.92 -25.98 75.86
CA GLU A 7 60.67 -25.23 76.11
C GLU A 7 60.50 -24.01 75.18
N ARG A 8 61.37 -23.84 74.19
CA ARG A 8 61.25 -22.73 73.22
C ARG A 8 61.46 -23.30 71.84
N GLN A 9 60.53 -22.99 70.94
CA GLN A 9 60.43 -23.51 69.57
C GLN A 9 59.82 -24.93 69.59
N GLN A 10 58.57 -25.17 69.23
CA GLN A 10 57.72 -24.46 68.28
C GLN A 10 56.27 -24.70 68.71
N ALA A 11 55.69 -23.71 69.41
CA ALA A 11 54.26 -23.48 69.22
C ALA A 11 54.13 -22.96 67.78
N VAL A 12 54.07 -23.88 66.81
CA VAL A 12 53.61 -23.54 65.47
C VAL A 12 52.14 -23.20 65.66
N GLY A 13 51.87 -21.94 65.95
CA GLY A 13 50.54 -21.38 65.90
C GLY A 13 50.01 -21.70 64.52
N ARG A 14 49.16 -22.73 64.41
CA ARG A 14 48.43 -23.01 63.20
C ARG A 14 47.44 -21.86 63.08
N VAL A 15 47.87 -20.78 62.43
CA VAL A 15 46.98 -19.71 62.01
C VAL A 15 45.99 -20.39 61.08
N GLN A 16 44.81 -20.71 61.60
CA GLN A 16 43.66 -21.00 60.77
C GLN A 16 43.28 -19.67 60.15
N ASP A 17 43.89 -19.38 59.01
CA ASP A 17 43.56 -18.20 58.22
C ASP A 17 42.13 -18.39 57.73
N THR A 18 41.20 -17.83 58.49
CA THR A 18 39.78 -17.92 58.20
C THR A 18 39.49 -16.71 57.32
N GLU A 19 39.74 -16.85 56.02
CA GLU A 19 39.39 -15.82 55.04
C GLU A 19 37.89 -15.51 55.18
N ARG A 20 37.57 -14.32 55.69
CA ARG A 20 36.20 -13.81 55.75
C ARG A 20 36.09 -12.69 54.72
N ASP A 21 35.46 -13.01 53.60
CA ASP A 21 35.11 -12.01 52.61
C ASP A 21 34.04 -11.08 53.19
N GLU A 22 34.37 -9.79 53.34
CA GLU A 22 33.41 -8.75 53.69
C GLU A 22 33.02 -7.97 52.42
N LEU A 23 31.73 -8.00 52.08
CA LEU A 23 31.21 -7.22 50.96
C LEU A 23 31.21 -5.73 51.31
N VAL A 24 32.11 -4.95 50.70
CA VAL A 24 32.19 -3.50 50.92
C VAL A 24 31.12 -2.74 50.15
N SER A 25 30.88 -3.07 48.87
CA SER A 25 29.85 -2.41 48.04
C SER A 25 29.47 -3.23 46.80
N ARG A 26 28.38 -2.84 46.14
CA ARG A 26 27.96 -3.34 44.82
C ARG A 26 27.79 -2.17 43.87
N LEU A 27 28.49 -2.22 42.75
CA LEU A 27 28.33 -1.29 41.62
C LEU A 27 27.67 -2.02 40.45
N ARG A 28 26.84 -1.31 39.68
CA ARG A 28 26.30 -1.77 38.40
C ARG A 28 26.78 -0.82 37.32
N LEU A 29 27.35 -1.38 36.26
CA LEU A 29 27.75 -0.64 35.07
C LEU A 29 26.63 -0.73 34.02
N HIS A 30 26.42 0.36 33.28
CA HIS A 30 25.37 0.47 32.28
C HIS A 30 25.95 0.61 30.86
N GLU A 31 25.13 0.25 29.88
CA GLU A 31 25.41 0.34 28.46
C GLU A 31 24.19 0.97 27.76
N GLU A 32 24.42 1.97 26.91
CA GLU A 32 23.40 2.52 26.03
C GLU A 32 23.23 1.64 24.79
N ARG A 33 21.98 1.36 24.41
CA ARG A 33 21.65 0.58 23.21
C ARG A 33 20.68 1.36 22.33
N ALA A 34 20.91 1.31 21.03
CA ALA A 34 20.02 1.90 20.05
C ALA A 34 18.77 1.05 19.86
N VAL A 35 17.60 1.68 19.89
CA VAL A 35 16.34 1.09 19.46
C VAL A 35 15.78 1.95 18.37
N VAL A 36 15.61 1.38 17.17
CA VAL A 36 15.08 2.10 16.01
C VAL A 36 13.60 1.76 15.85
N GLU A 37 12.75 2.77 15.92
CA GLU A 37 11.32 2.66 15.61
C GLU A 37 11.04 3.31 14.25
N ILE A 38 10.32 2.60 13.38
CA ILE A 38 9.93 3.10 12.07
C ILE A 38 8.45 3.48 12.12
N LEU A 39 8.19 4.78 12.10
CA LEU A 39 6.83 5.31 12.11
C LEU A 39 6.37 5.64 10.68
N PRO A 40 5.20 5.16 10.23
CA PRO A 40 4.66 5.54 8.94
C PRO A 40 4.25 7.02 8.96
N GLN A 41 4.75 7.79 7.99
CA GLN A 41 4.38 9.20 7.83
C GLN A 41 3.61 9.39 6.52
N GLN A 42 2.49 10.12 6.58
CA GLN A 42 1.76 10.52 5.38
C GLN A 42 2.46 11.71 4.73
N HIS A 43 2.97 11.51 3.51
CA HIS A 43 3.65 12.56 2.74
C HIS A 43 2.74 13.30 1.76
N GLY A 44 1.51 12.82 1.54
CA GLY A 44 0.57 13.45 0.61
C GLY A 44 -0.61 12.55 0.26
N ALA A 45 -1.49 13.05 -0.61
CA ALA A 45 -2.62 12.31 -1.14
C ALA A 45 -2.95 12.77 -2.57
N VAL A 46 -3.49 11.87 -3.38
CA VAL A 46 -4.04 12.18 -4.71
C VAL A 46 -5.53 11.94 -4.69
N THR A 47 -6.29 12.83 -5.34
CA THR A 47 -7.74 12.67 -5.52
C THR A 47 -8.02 12.19 -6.92
N ILE A 48 -8.69 11.05 -7.04
CA ILE A 48 -9.08 10.47 -8.32
C ILE A 48 -10.58 10.68 -8.48
N ARG A 49 -10.98 11.30 -9.59
CA ARG A 49 -12.39 11.54 -9.90
C ARG A 49 -12.71 11.03 -11.31
N ARG A 50 -13.75 10.23 -11.42
CA ARG A 50 -14.40 9.96 -12.70
C ARG A 50 -15.32 11.13 -13.04
N VAL A 51 -15.10 11.75 -14.19
CA VAL A 51 -15.95 12.84 -14.69
C VAL A 51 -16.70 12.34 -15.91
N VAL A 52 -17.98 12.67 -16.01
CA VAL A 52 -18.79 12.42 -17.20
C VAL A 52 -18.84 13.72 -17.98
N THR A 53 -18.52 13.65 -19.27
CA THR A 53 -18.67 14.75 -20.21
C THR A 53 -19.73 14.38 -21.23
N GLU A 54 -20.60 15.34 -21.53
CA GLU A 54 -21.66 15.16 -22.52
C GLU A 54 -21.29 15.89 -23.81
N ARG A 55 -21.61 15.27 -24.94
CA ARG A 55 -21.48 15.87 -26.27
C ARG A 55 -22.80 15.68 -26.99
N GLN A 56 -23.26 16.74 -27.64
CA GLN A 56 -24.38 16.66 -28.58
C GLN A 56 -23.85 16.29 -29.96
N GLU A 57 -24.55 15.40 -30.63
CA GLU A 57 -24.23 14.93 -31.97
C GLU A 57 -25.50 14.89 -32.81
N VAL A 58 -25.38 15.32 -34.07
CA VAL A 58 -26.48 15.26 -35.04
C VAL A 58 -26.29 14.00 -35.87
N VAL A 59 -27.23 13.07 -35.76
CA VAL A 59 -27.25 11.84 -36.56
C VAL A 59 -28.18 12.08 -37.76
N PRO A 60 -27.68 12.16 -39.00
CA PRO A 60 -28.54 12.28 -40.16
C PRO A 60 -29.30 10.98 -40.37
N ILE A 61 -30.63 11.06 -40.39
CA ILE A 61 -31.53 9.94 -40.62
C ILE A 61 -32.38 10.28 -41.85
N THR A 62 -32.33 9.42 -42.86
CA THR A 62 -33.21 9.51 -44.02
C THR A 62 -34.43 8.63 -43.79
N LEU A 63 -35.63 9.20 -43.92
CA LEU A 63 -36.91 8.50 -43.74
C LEU A 63 -37.73 8.58 -45.02
N ARG A 64 -38.44 7.51 -45.35
CA ARG A 64 -39.38 7.44 -46.46
C ARG A 64 -40.81 7.71 -45.99
N SER A 65 -41.54 8.47 -46.79
CA SER A 65 -42.98 8.69 -46.63
C SER A 65 -43.65 8.50 -47.98
N GLU A 66 -44.72 7.72 -47.99
CA GLU A 66 -45.49 7.44 -49.20
C GLU A 66 -46.75 8.32 -49.23
N ARG A 67 -47.06 8.84 -50.42
CA ARG A 67 -48.26 9.63 -50.67
C ARG A 67 -48.94 9.10 -51.92
N LEU A 68 -50.27 9.04 -51.87
CA LEU A 68 -51.08 8.71 -53.02
C LEU A 68 -51.37 10.00 -53.81
N GLU A 69 -50.99 10.01 -55.09
CA GLU A 69 -51.35 11.06 -56.04
C GLU A 69 -52.34 10.48 -57.06
N ILE A 70 -53.44 11.21 -57.31
CA ILE A 70 -54.48 10.80 -58.26
C ILE A 70 -54.53 11.86 -59.35
N THR A 71 -54.27 11.45 -60.59
CA THR A 71 -54.28 12.34 -61.76
C THR A 71 -55.41 11.95 -62.69
N VAL A 72 -56.26 12.91 -63.05
CA VAL A 72 -57.35 12.72 -64.00
C VAL A 72 -56.92 13.28 -65.36
N GLN A 73 -56.89 12.43 -66.39
CA GLN A 73 -56.53 12.84 -67.75
C GLN A 73 -57.79 13.09 -68.59
N GLU A 74 -57.89 14.27 -69.21
CA GLU A 74 -58.97 14.59 -70.15
C GLU A 74 -58.84 13.78 -71.44
N GLY A 75 -59.95 13.27 -71.97
CA GLY A 75 -59.98 12.47 -73.20
C GLY A 75 -59.78 10.96 -73.03
N ALA A 76 -59.49 10.46 -71.82
CA ALA A 76 -59.30 9.03 -71.53
C ALA A 76 -60.61 8.23 -71.33
N GLY A 77 -61.75 8.74 -71.80
CA GLY A 77 -63.04 8.06 -71.70
C GLY A 77 -63.60 7.88 -70.27
N GLY A 78 -63.01 8.53 -69.26
CA GLY A 78 -63.50 8.51 -67.87
C GLY A 78 -63.18 7.25 -67.06
N GLN A 79 -62.28 6.38 -67.54
CA GLN A 79 -61.84 5.20 -66.77
C GLN A 79 -60.67 5.54 -65.84
N ALA A 80 -60.82 5.21 -64.55
CA ALA A 80 -59.74 5.28 -63.56
C ALA A 80 -59.04 3.92 -63.45
N MET A 81 -57.71 3.91 -63.32
CA MET A 81 -56.91 2.69 -63.21
C MET A 81 -56.09 2.69 -61.91
N LEU A 82 -55.90 1.51 -61.32
CA LEU A 82 -55.03 1.27 -60.17
C LEU A 82 -54.17 0.04 -60.46
N ASN A 83 -52.84 0.17 -60.38
CA ASN A 83 -51.89 -0.92 -60.65
C ASN A 83 -52.08 -1.62 -62.02
N GLY A 84 -52.61 -0.90 -63.03
CA GLY A 84 -52.86 -1.45 -64.37
C GLY A 84 -54.25 -2.08 -64.56
N GLU A 85 -55.10 -2.11 -63.53
CA GLU A 85 -56.48 -2.61 -63.62
C GLU A 85 -57.50 -1.45 -63.58
N ALA A 86 -58.62 -1.60 -64.27
CA ALA A 86 -59.70 -0.62 -64.25
C ALA A 86 -60.49 -0.70 -62.94
N LEU A 87 -60.76 0.46 -62.33
CA LEU A 87 -61.59 0.55 -61.14
C LEU A 87 -63.07 0.29 -61.51
N GLU A 88 -63.70 -0.65 -60.81
CA GLU A 88 -65.10 -1.04 -61.04
C GLU A 88 -66.07 -0.23 -60.18
N VAL A 89 -67.24 0.10 -60.76
CA VAL A 89 -68.31 0.80 -60.05
C VAL A 89 -68.86 -0.07 -58.91
N GLY A 90 -68.88 0.48 -57.70
CA GLY A 90 -69.40 -0.20 -56.50
C GLY A 90 -68.37 -1.07 -55.76
N ARG A 91 -67.13 -1.18 -56.25
CA ARG A 91 -66.01 -1.82 -55.53
C ARG A 91 -65.22 -0.82 -54.71
N THR A 92 -64.71 -1.27 -53.56
CA THR A 92 -63.79 -0.51 -52.70
C THR A 92 -62.39 -1.07 -52.89
N TYR A 93 -61.40 -0.19 -53.02
CA TYR A 93 -59.99 -0.54 -53.17
C TYR A 93 -59.22 0.09 -52.03
N GLU A 94 -58.38 -0.69 -51.35
CA GLU A 94 -57.54 -0.22 -50.27
C GLU A 94 -56.10 -0.08 -50.76
N VAL A 95 -55.51 1.11 -50.58
CA VAL A 95 -54.11 1.38 -50.91
C VAL A 95 -53.39 1.67 -49.60
N PRO A 96 -52.62 0.71 -49.05
CA PRO A 96 -51.84 0.97 -47.85
C PRO A 96 -50.68 1.91 -48.18
N LEU A 97 -50.53 2.96 -47.38
CA LEU A 97 -49.42 3.91 -47.46
C LEU A 97 -48.59 3.80 -46.19
N TYR A 98 -47.26 3.87 -46.32
CA TYR A 98 -46.35 3.74 -45.19
C TYR A 98 -45.58 5.03 -44.90
N GLU A 99 -45.25 5.21 -43.63
CA GLU A 99 -44.37 6.26 -43.12
C GLU A 99 -43.32 5.61 -42.22
N GLU A 100 -42.04 5.84 -42.52
CA GLU A 100 -40.94 5.40 -41.67
C GLU A 100 -40.78 6.33 -40.46
N ARG A 101 -40.52 5.74 -39.30
CA ARG A 101 -40.26 6.48 -38.04
C ARG A 101 -38.92 6.04 -37.47
N ALA A 102 -38.10 7.01 -37.08
CA ALA A 102 -36.84 6.74 -36.40
C ALA A 102 -37.07 6.45 -34.91
N GLN A 103 -36.41 5.39 -34.41
CA GLN A 103 -36.25 5.12 -32.99
C GLN A 103 -34.76 5.21 -32.66
N VAL A 104 -34.39 6.18 -31.81
CA VAL A 104 -32.99 6.41 -31.43
C VAL A 104 -32.80 5.99 -29.98
N GLU A 105 -31.86 5.06 -29.75
CA GLU A 105 -31.54 4.55 -28.43
C GLU A 105 -30.07 4.78 -28.10
N LYS A 106 -29.79 5.22 -26.87
CA LYS A 106 -28.43 5.36 -26.37
C LYS A 106 -27.98 4.06 -25.72
N GLN A 107 -26.89 3.50 -26.23
CA GLN A 107 -26.27 2.32 -25.66
C GLN A 107 -24.95 2.70 -24.99
N VAL A 108 -24.61 2.01 -23.90
CA VAL A 108 -23.37 2.24 -23.15
C VAL A 108 -22.41 1.09 -23.44
N TYR A 109 -21.23 1.44 -23.93
CA TYR A 109 -20.14 0.50 -24.18
C TYR A 109 -18.93 0.85 -23.31
N PRO A 110 -18.16 -0.15 -22.84
CA PRO A 110 -16.90 0.11 -22.16
C PRO A 110 -15.94 0.83 -23.11
N LEU A 111 -15.48 2.00 -22.71
CA LEU A 111 -14.53 2.79 -23.51
C LEU A 111 -13.09 2.38 -23.23
N SER A 112 -12.73 2.18 -21.95
CA SER A 112 -11.37 1.87 -21.52
C SER A 112 -11.36 1.28 -20.11
N ASP A 113 -10.36 0.45 -19.85
CA ASP A 113 -10.01 -0.03 -18.52
C ASP A 113 -8.85 0.80 -17.95
N VAL A 114 -8.98 1.22 -16.70
CA VAL A 114 -7.96 2.04 -16.01
C VAL A 114 -7.46 1.30 -14.78
N THR A 115 -6.15 1.01 -14.76
CA THR A 115 -5.46 0.38 -13.62
C THR A 115 -4.67 1.41 -12.84
N ILE A 116 -4.92 1.52 -11.54
CA ILE A 116 -4.23 2.44 -10.63
C ILE A 116 -3.38 1.61 -9.67
N THR A 117 -2.07 1.82 -9.68
CA THR A 117 -1.11 1.04 -8.87
C THR A 117 -0.29 1.96 -7.98
N LYS A 118 -0.14 1.58 -6.71
CA LYS A 118 0.80 2.21 -5.77
C LYS A 118 2.04 1.33 -5.65
N GLN A 119 3.22 1.89 -5.90
CA GLN A 119 4.49 1.20 -5.71
C GLN A 119 5.14 1.63 -4.39
N ALA A 120 5.43 0.66 -3.52
CA ALA A 120 6.28 0.88 -2.36
C ALA A 120 7.75 0.69 -2.76
N ARG A 121 8.64 1.53 -2.24
CA ARG A 121 10.09 1.39 -2.39
C ARG A 121 10.72 1.34 -1.01
N THR A 122 11.60 0.38 -0.81
CA THR A 122 12.41 0.26 0.40
C THR A 122 13.79 0.80 0.09
N TYR A 123 14.34 1.60 1.00
CA TYR A 123 15.71 2.09 0.94
C TYR A 123 16.32 2.03 2.33
N THR A 124 17.65 1.97 2.38
CA THR A 124 18.41 2.02 3.63
C THR A 124 18.84 3.45 3.90
N GLN A 125 18.63 3.91 5.12
CA GLN A 125 19.12 5.18 5.63
C GLN A 125 20.05 4.88 6.81
N THR A 126 21.24 5.50 6.79
CA THR A 126 22.24 5.36 7.85
C THR A 126 22.19 6.60 8.72
N GLU A 127 22.04 6.41 10.03
CA GLU A 127 22.10 7.47 11.02
C GLU A 127 23.31 7.24 11.93
N GLU A 128 24.08 8.29 12.18
CA GLU A 128 25.20 8.23 13.11
C GLU A 128 24.70 8.48 14.53
N ILE A 129 24.95 7.53 15.42
CA ILE A 129 24.60 7.63 16.84
C ILE A 129 25.81 7.33 17.70
N THR A 130 25.98 8.09 18.78
CA THR A 130 27.01 7.81 19.78
C THR A 130 26.35 7.10 20.96
N LEU A 131 26.82 5.90 21.28
CA LEU A 131 26.39 5.12 22.44
C LEU A 131 27.52 5.08 23.46
N ARG A 132 27.17 5.17 24.75
CA ARG A 132 28.13 5.14 25.84
C ARG A 132 28.06 3.82 26.60
N ARG A 133 29.20 3.44 27.18
CA ARG A 133 29.34 2.29 28.06
C ARG A 133 30.16 2.72 29.28
N GLU A 134 29.71 2.29 30.46
CA GLU A 134 30.46 2.45 31.69
C GLU A 134 31.47 1.30 31.83
N GLU A 135 32.70 1.65 32.18
CA GLU A 135 33.78 0.71 32.49
C GLU A 135 34.28 1.00 33.91
N LEU A 136 34.62 -0.06 34.65
CA LEU A 136 35.22 0.07 35.97
C LEU A 136 36.74 0.11 35.79
N ASP A 137 37.33 1.25 36.13
CA ASP A 137 38.76 1.44 36.23
C ASP A 137 39.19 1.44 37.71
N VAL A 138 40.24 0.70 38.05
CA VAL A 138 40.71 0.52 39.43
C VAL A 138 42.20 0.78 39.47
N GLU A 139 42.59 1.91 40.07
CA GLU A 139 43.99 2.23 40.33
C GLU A 139 44.45 1.54 41.63
N ASP A 140 45.45 0.67 41.51
CA ASP A 140 46.00 -0.08 42.63
C ASP A 140 47.54 -0.01 42.64
N PRO A 141 48.10 1.11 43.13
CA PRO A 141 49.55 1.34 43.12
C PRO A 141 50.33 0.36 44.02
N GLN A 142 49.64 -0.37 44.91
CA GLN A 142 50.26 -1.30 45.85
C GLN A 142 50.11 -2.77 45.42
N GLY A 143 49.37 -3.06 44.34
CA GLY A 143 49.16 -4.41 43.82
C GLY A 143 48.36 -5.33 44.75
N LEU A 144 47.42 -4.76 45.50
CA LEU A 144 46.59 -5.44 46.48
C LEU A 144 45.30 -6.04 45.90
N VAL A 145 44.88 -5.63 44.71
CA VAL A 145 43.68 -6.11 44.02
C VAL A 145 43.99 -7.45 43.34
N ARG A 146 43.23 -8.48 43.69
CA ARG A 146 43.28 -9.79 43.04
C ARG A 146 42.15 -9.86 42.00
N ASP A 147 42.47 -9.70 40.72
CA ASP A 147 41.47 -9.78 39.65
C ASP A 147 40.97 -11.24 39.49
N ARG A 148 39.71 -11.46 39.84
CA ARG A 148 38.98 -12.70 39.54
C ARG A 148 37.98 -12.37 38.42
N THR A 149 38.47 -12.42 37.18
CA THR A 149 37.70 -12.41 35.94
C THR A 149 36.79 -11.19 35.74
N MET A 150 37.36 -10.08 35.27
CA MET A 150 36.68 -9.23 34.30
C MET A 150 36.51 -10.05 33.00
N PRO A 151 35.30 -10.18 32.41
CA PRO A 151 35.17 -10.75 31.08
C PRO A 151 35.88 -9.81 30.10
N GLU A 152 36.97 -10.27 29.49
CA GLU A 152 37.76 -9.50 28.54
C GLU A 152 36.86 -8.85 27.49
N GLY A 153 36.97 -7.53 27.39
CA GLY A 153 36.40 -6.77 26.28
C GLY A 153 37.01 -7.24 24.98
N HIS A 154 36.19 -7.83 24.11
CA HIS A 154 36.57 -8.09 22.73
C HIS A 154 36.88 -6.76 22.04
N LYS A 155 38.14 -6.53 21.65
CA LYS A 155 38.52 -5.45 20.72
C LYS A 155 38.06 -5.85 19.30
N PRO A 156 37.59 -4.91 18.46
CA PRO A 156 37.23 -5.18 17.07
C PRO A 156 38.43 -5.58 16.21
#